data_AF-A0A6N8V498-F1
#
_entry.id   AF-A0A6N8V498-F1
#
_cell.length_a   1.000
_cell.length_b   1.000
_cell.length_c   1.000
_cell.angle_alpha   90.00
_cell.angle_beta   90.00
_cell.angle_gamma   90.00
#
_symmetry.space_group_name_H-M   'P 1'
#
loop_
_entity.id
_entity.type
_entity.pdbx_description
1 polymer ?
#
loop_
_entity_poly.entity_id
_entity_poly.type
_entity_poly.pdbx_seq_one_letter_code
_entity_poly.pdbx_strand_id
1 'polypeptide(L)'
;MRYDNGDGINGAGAEVGGGVRYRNVRWGLTAEGRGRLLISGRDGYEEWGFGGMIQLDPATRGQGLQVRVAPSYGDAASGVNQLWERGVTDAVHDRALDMGANVDAEVAYGLAGFHGTPYGGFRLAESGARAFSSGLRYDLGSGLGLRIEGTRREGVLGRAEHTVGVRGRLRLR
;
A
#
# COMPACT_ATOMS: atom_id res chain seq x y z
N MET A 1 4.28 23.48 3.42
CA MET A 1 5.55 23.88 4.07
C MET A 1 5.46 23.55 5.55
N ARG A 2 6.31 22.67 6.06
CA ARG A 2 6.51 22.52 7.51
C ARG A 2 7.70 23.42 7.87
N TYR A 3 7.49 24.37 8.76
CA TYR A 3 8.56 25.15 9.37
C TYR A 3 8.64 24.68 10.82
N ASP A 4 9.71 23.99 11.17
CA ASP A 4 9.99 23.56 12.54
C ASP A 4 11.03 24.52 13.11
N ASN A 5 10.69 25.19 14.20
CA ASN A 5 11.53 26.19 14.87
C ASN A 5 11.88 25.64 16.26
N GLY A 6 12.80 24.67 16.30
CA GLY A 6 13.14 23.93 17.51
C GLY A 6 14.58 23.43 17.47
N ASP A 7 15.38 23.96 18.38
CA ASP A 7 16.83 23.92 18.50
C ASP A 7 17.42 22.50 18.65
N GLY A 8 18.49 22.20 17.89
CA GLY A 8 19.36 21.03 18.09
C GLY A 8 19.53 20.07 16.91
N ILE A 9 20.54 20.34 16.06
CA ILE A 9 21.19 19.40 15.10
C ILE A 9 20.53 19.34 13.70
N ASN A 10 20.42 20.54 13.12
CA ASN A 10 20.08 20.96 11.76
C ASN A 10 20.40 19.99 10.60
N GLY A 11 19.35 19.41 10.04
CA GLY A 11 19.19 19.19 8.61
C GLY A 11 17.78 19.63 8.23
N ALA A 12 17.63 20.79 7.59
CA ALA A 12 16.32 21.29 7.17
C ALA A 12 15.83 20.45 5.98
N GLY A 13 14.78 19.64 6.17
CA GLY A 13 14.17 18.84 5.11
C GLY A 13 12.88 19.45 4.58
N ALA A 14 12.69 19.46 3.26
CA ALA A 14 11.45 19.83 2.60
C ALA A 14 10.88 18.62 1.84
N GLU A 15 9.65 18.24 2.14
CA GLU A 15 8.91 17.22 1.38
C GLU A 15 7.79 17.89 0.57
N VAL A 16 7.73 17.58 -0.72
CA VAL A 16 6.68 18.00 -1.64
C VAL A 16 6.08 16.76 -2.28
N GLY A 17 4.76 16.63 -2.24
CA GLY A 17 4.05 15.53 -2.87
C GLY A 17 2.70 15.95 -3.40
N GLY A 18 2.20 15.19 -4.37
CA GLY A 18 0.93 15.43 -5.03
C GLY A 18 0.36 14.16 -5.63
N GLY A 19 -0.93 14.21 -5.98
CA GLY A 19 -1.58 13.08 -6.62
C GLY A 19 -2.85 13.47 -7.34
N VAL A 20 -3.21 12.65 -8.31
CA VAL A 20 -4.44 12.76 -9.09
C VAL A 20 -5.23 11.46 -8.95
N ARG A 21 -6.55 11.59 -8.80
CA ARG A 21 -7.47 10.46 -8.79
C ARG A 21 -8.57 10.68 -9.80
N TYR A 22 -8.72 9.73 -10.70
CA TYR A 22 -9.81 9.63 -11.64
C TYR A 22 -10.75 8.49 -11.23
N ARG A 23 -12.07 8.74 -11.31
CA ARG A 23 -13.09 7.74 -11.00
C ARG A 23 -14.19 7.75 -12.06
N ASN A 24 -14.41 6.61 -12.68
CA ASN A 24 -15.55 6.36 -13.55
C ASN A 24 -16.55 5.45 -12.84
N VAL A 25 -17.64 6.05 -12.34
CA VAL A 25 -18.67 5.32 -11.58
C VAL A 25 -19.42 4.31 -12.44
N ARG A 26 -19.65 4.62 -13.72
CA ARG A 26 -20.39 3.73 -14.63
C ARG A 26 -19.68 2.39 -14.82
N TRP A 27 -18.36 2.40 -14.82
CA TRP A 27 -17.53 1.22 -15.08
C TRP A 27 -16.87 0.67 -13.81
N GLY A 28 -17.07 1.31 -12.66
CA GLY A 28 -16.39 0.94 -11.42
C GLY A 28 -14.87 1.13 -11.47
N LEU A 29 -14.37 1.93 -12.41
CA LEU A 29 -12.93 2.11 -12.62
C LEU A 29 -12.42 3.27 -11.76
N THR A 30 -11.35 3.03 -11.02
CA THR A 30 -10.58 4.05 -10.33
C THR A 30 -9.14 3.98 -10.79
N ALA A 31 -8.56 5.13 -11.14
CA ALA A 31 -7.15 5.27 -11.44
C ALA A 31 -6.57 6.37 -10.54
N GLU A 32 -5.41 6.13 -9.97
CA GLU A 32 -4.72 7.08 -9.10
C GLU A 32 -3.24 7.10 -9.44
N GLY A 33 -2.66 8.30 -9.43
CA GLY A 33 -1.22 8.51 -9.52
C GLY A 33 -0.80 9.44 -8.39
N ARG A 34 0.32 9.13 -7.74
CA ARG A 34 0.88 9.92 -6.64
C ARG A 34 2.39 9.97 -6.77
N GLY A 35 2.97 11.09 -6.40
CA GLY A 35 4.41 11.30 -6.37
C GLY A 35 4.83 12.13 -5.18
N ARG A 36 6.06 11.92 -4.71
CA ARG A 36 6.69 12.73 -3.68
C ARG A 36 8.18 12.88 -3.93
N LEU A 37 8.73 13.97 -3.39
CA LEU A 37 10.14 14.31 -3.38
C LEU A 37 10.47 14.89 -2.00
N LEU A 38 11.51 14.39 -1.37
CA LEU A 38 12.08 14.87 -0.12
C LEU A 38 13.50 15.36 -0.41
N ILE A 39 13.76 16.60 -0.02
CA ILE A 39 15.05 17.27 -0.18
C ILE A 39 15.56 17.64 1.21
N SER A 40 16.73 17.14 1.60
CA SER A 40 17.37 17.52 2.86
C SER A 40 18.50 18.53 2.63
N GLY A 41 18.57 19.54 3.48
CA GLY A 41 19.62 20.56 3.50
C GLY A 41 20.94 20.10 4.11
N ARG A 42 21.06 18.84 4.54
CA ARG A 42 22.34 18.23 4.95
C ARG A 42 22.75 17.21 3.88
N ASP A 43 23.95 17.41 3.33
CA ASP A 43 24.66 16.56 2.37
C ASP A 43 23.78 15.88 1.31
N GLY A 44 23.24 16.66 0.37
CA GLY A 44 22.76 16.18 -0.93
C GLY A 44 21.71 15.06 -0.91
N TYR A 45 21.06 14.82 0.22
CA TYR A 45 20.12 13.72 0.38
C TYR A 45 18.78 14.07 -0.28
N GLU A 46 18.51 13.38 -1.38
CA GLU A 46 17.30 13.49 -2.18
C GLU A 46 16.62 12.11 -2.23
N GLU A 47 15.37 12.05 -1.77
CA GLU A 47 14.54 10.85 -1.85
C GLU A 47 13.30 11.14 -2.68
N TRP A 48 12.99 10.29 -3.65
CA TRP A 48 11.79 10.41 -4.46
C TRP A 48 10.98 9.12 -4.41
N GLY A 49 9.70 9.25 -4.71
CA GLY A 49 8.81 8.11 -4.85
C GLY A 49 7.63 8.41 -5.74
N PHE A 50 7.28 7.46 -6.60
CA PHE A 50 6.11 7.53 -7.45
C PHE A 50 5.30 6.24 -7.35
N GLY A 51 3.98 6.35 -7.33
CA GLY A 51 3.08 5.21 -7.25
C GLY A 51 1.83 5.43 -8.07
N GLY A 52 1.32 4.34 -8.62
CA GLY A 52 0.04 4.29 -9.31
C GLY A 52 -0.90 3.30 -8.65
N MET A 53 -2.18 3.42 -8.96
CA MET A 53 -3.17 2.38 -8.68
C MET A 53 -4.22 2.39 -9.78
N ILE A 54 -4.56 1.19 -10.25
CA ILE A 54 -5.74 0.95 -11.07
C ILE A 54 -6.60 -0.06 -10.33
N GLN A 55 -7.87 0.26 -10.16
CA GLN A 55 -8.86 -0.60 -9.54
C GLN A 55 -10.10 -0.69 -10.42
N LEU A 56 -10.53 -1.91 -10.67
CA LEU A 56 -11.82 -2.23 -11.26
C LEU A 56 -12.71 -2.83 -10.17
N ASP A 57 -13.79 -2.13 -9.84
CA ASP A 57 -14.81 -2.54 -8.89
C ASP A 57 -16.19 -2.17 -9.46
N PRO A 58 -16.69 -2.96 -10.44
CA PRO A 58 -17.93 -2.71 -11.17
C PRO A 58 -19.17 -3.02 -10.32
N ALA A 59 -18.97 -3.54 -9.11
CA ALA A 59 -20.01 -4.02 -8.23
C ALA A 59 -20.83 -2.89 -7.62
N THR A 60 -22.16 -3.03 -7.66
CA THR A 60 -23.01 -2.35 -6.67
C THR A 60 -23.07 -3.25 -5.43
N ARG A 61 -22.70 -2.72 -4.25
CA ARG A 61 -22.73 -3.45 -2.96
C ARG A 61 -21.72 -4.60 -2.79
N GLY A 62 -20.55 -4.52 -3.44
CA GLY A 62 -19.44 -5.45 -3.18
C GLY A 62 -19.59 -6.85 -3.79
N GLN A 63 -20.54 -7.05 -4.71
CA GLN A 63 -20.76 -8.30 -5.43
C GLN A 63 -20.12 -8.29 -6.83
N GLY A 64 -19.38 -9.35 -7.19
CA GLY A 64 -18.71 -9.50 -8.47
C GLY A 64 -17.19 -9.36 -8.38
N LEU A 65 -16.54 -9.39 -9.54
CA LEU A 65 -15.08 -9.35 -9.68
C LEU A 65 -14.54 -7.97 -9.31
N GLN A 66 -13.53 -7.95 -8.44
CA GLN A 66 -12.74 -6.79 -8.10
C GLN A 66 -11.28 -7.07 -8.43
N VAL A 67 -10.61 -6.12 -9.06
CA VAL A 67 -9.17 -6.21 -9.38
C VAL A 67 -8.51 -4.91 -8.97
N ARG A 68 -7.36 -4.99 -8.29
CA ARG A 68 -6.50 -3.84 -7.98
C ARG A 68 -5.07 -4.16 -8.36
N VAL A 69 -4.39 -3.23 -9.01
CA VAL A 69 -2.95 -3.28 -9.26
C VAL A 69 -2.37 -1.92 -8.89
N ALA A 70 -1.30 -1.93 -8.10
CA ALA A 70 -0.66 -0.73 -7.59
C ALA A 70 0.87 -0.87 -7.68
N PRO A 71 1.49 -0.40 -8.78
CA PRO A 71 2.93 -0.31 -8.88
C PRO A 71 3.45 0.91 -8.11
N SER A 72 4.67 0.83 -7.61
CA SER A 72 5.40 1.94 -7.00
C SER A 72 6.90 1.81 -7.22
N TYR A 73 7.58 2.95 -7.26
CA TYR A 73 9.00 3.10 -7.54
C TYR A 73 9.59 4.11 -6.57
N GLY A 74 10.83 3.88 -6.13
CA GLY A 74 11.43 4.63 -5.04
C GLY A 74 10.62 4.49 -3.74
N ASP A 75 10.79 5.44 -2.82
CA ASP A 75 9.99 5.43 -1.60
C ASP A 75 8.67 6.19 -1.82
N ALA A 76 7.68 5.52 -2.43
CA ALA A 76 6.39 6.11 -2.74
C ALA A 76 5.45 6.29 -1.54
N ALA A 77 5.83 5.86 -0.33
CA ALA A 77 5.05 6.02 0.90
C ALA A 77 5.72 7.06 1.79
N SER A 78 4.99 8.12 2.20
CA SER A 78 5.55 9.06 3.18
C SER A 78 5.90 8.34 4.48
N GLY A 79 6.95 8.79 5.18
CA GLY A 79 7.37 8.18 6.45
C GLY A 79 6.24 8.08 7.48
N VAL A 80 5.26 8.99 7.44
CA VAL A 80 4.04 8.91 8.26
C VAL A 80 3.13 7.75 7.83
N ASN A 81 2.88 7.57 6.53
CA ASN A 81 2.12 6.41 6.04
C ASN A 81 2.85 5.09 6.32
N GLN A 82 4.18 5.07 6.24
CA GLN A 82 4.97 3.88 6.60
C GLN A 82 4.86 3.54 8.09
N LEU A 83 4.83 4.52 9.00
CA LEU A 83 4.64 4.28 10.44
C LEU A 83 3.25 3.69 10.75
N TRP A 84 2.20 4.14 10.04
CA TRP A 84 0.85 3.61 10.21
C TRP A 84 0.61 2.27 9.50
N GLU A 85 1.29 1.99 8.37
CA GLU A 85 1.09 0.77 7.59
C GLU A 85 2.07 -0.36 7.89
N ARG A 86 3.31 -0.06 8.34
CA ARG A 86 4.39 -1.05 8.48
C ARG A 86 4.94 -1.26 9.89
N GLY A 87 4.58 -0.45 10.89
CA GLY A 87 5.21 -0.56 12.21
C GLY A 87 6.71 -0.19 12.16
N VAL A 88 7.26 0.14 13.32
CA VAL A 88 8.42 1.05 13.51
C VAL A 88 9.81 0.50 13.10
N THR A 89 9.94 -0.60 12.38
CA THR A 89 11.23 -1.33 12.40
C THR A 89 12.26 -1.11 11.30
N ASP A 90 12.08 -0.27 10.26
CA ASP A 90 13.12 -0.20 9.20
C ASP A 90 13.35 1.16 8.52
N ALA A 91 12.94 2.26 9.14
CA ALA A 91 13.13 3.59 8.56
C ALA A 91 14.50 4.19 8.91
N VAL A 92 15.59 3.63 8.38
CA VAL A 92 16.85 4.34 8.01
C VAL A 92 17.72 3.31 7.28
N HIS A 93 17.86 3.42 5.96
CA HIS A 93 19.07 2.98 5.25
C HIS A 93 19.25 3.84 4.00
N ASP A 94 20.46 4.37 3.86
CA ASP A 94 20.96 5.11 2.70
C ASP A 94 20.90 4.16 1.48
N ARG A 95 19.96 4.39 0.57
CA ARG A 95 19.84 3.62 -0.68
C ARG A 95 20.12 4.53 -1.86
N ALA A 96 21.11 4.12 -2.65
CA ALA A 96 21.32 4.61 -4.01
C ALA A 96 20.00 4.57 -4.79
N LEU A 97 19.89 5.42 -5.82
CA LEU A 97 18.79 5.54 -6.78
C LEU A 97 18.50 4.21 -7.50
N ASP A 98 17.98 3.24 -6.78
CA ASP A 98 17.66 1.92 -7.31
C ASP A 98 16.24 2.01 -7.89
N MET A 99 16.11 1.64 -9.17
CA MET A 99 14.89 1.79 -9.95
C MET A 99 13.97 0.56 -9.82
N GLY A 100 14.06 -0.17 -8.71
CA GLY A 100 13.26 -1.38 -8.52
C GLY A 100 11.79 -1.05 -8.33
N ALA A 101 10.94 -1.81 -9.03
CA ALA A 101 9.50 -1.68 -8.92
C ALA A 101 8.98 -2.54 -7.76
N ASN A 102 8.17 -1.94 -6.91
CA ASN A 102 7.28 -2.67 -6.00
C ASN A 102 5.91 -2.78 -6.67
N VAL A 103 5.27 -3.94 -6.62
CA VAL A 103 3.94 -4.16 -7.21
C VAL A 103 3.05 -4.86 -6.20
N ASP A 104 1.91 -4.26 -5.88
CA ASP A 104 0.82 -4.90 -5.15
C ASP A 104 -0.35 -5.17 -6.11
N ALA A 105 -0.75 -6.43 -6.22
CA ALA A 105 -1.90 -6.86 -7.01
C ALA A 105 -2.89 -7.66 -6.14
N GLU A 106 -4.17 -7.53 -6.45
CA GLU A 106 -5.24 -8.19 -5.72
C GLU A 106 -6.42 -8.48 -6.63
N VAL A 107 -6.98 -9.67 -6.49
CA VAL A 107 -8.23 -10.08 -7.14
C VAL A 107 -9.17 -10.57 -6.07
N ALA A 108 -10.40 -10.09 -6.07
CA ALA A 108 -11.44 -10.52 -5.16
C ALA A 108 -12.74 -10.80 -5.92
N TYR A 109 -13.61 -11.64 -5.36
CA TYR A 109 -14.90 -11.92 -5.99
C TYR A 109 -16.00 -11.96 -4.93
N GLY A 110 -16.91 -10.99 -4.97
CA GLY A 110 -18.08 -10.97 -4.09
C GLY A 110 -19.19 -11.86 -4.63
N LEU A 111 -19.75 -12.73 -3.79
CA LEU A 111 -20.83 -13.63 -4.17
C LEU A 111 -22.16 -13.09 -3.63
N ALA A 112 -23.21 -13.08 -4.46
CA ALA A 112 -24.54 -12.70 -4.01
C ALA A 112 -25.04 -13.68 -2.93
N GLY A 113 -25.57 -13.14 -1.83
CA GLY A 113 -26.03 -13.95 -0.69
C GLY A 113 -24.92 -14.45 0.24
N PHE A 114 -23.66 -14.15 -0.04
CA PHE A 114 -22.53 -14.45 0.86
C PHE A 114 -21.92 -13.16 1.38
N HIS A 115 -21.83 -13.02 2.70
CA HIS A 115 -21.26 -11.84 3.35
C HIS A 115 -19.72 -11.78 3.31
N GLY A 116 -19.08 -12.85 2.84
CA GLY A 116 -17.64 -12.91 2.64
C GLY A 116 -17.23 -12.53 1.21
N THR A 117 -16.07 -11.92 1.05
CA THR A 117 -15.43 -11.68 -0.24
C THR A 117 -14.08 -12.41 -0.23
N PRO A 118 -13.98 -13.60 -0.87
CA PRO A 118 -12.69 -14.22 -1.09
C PRO A 118 -11.80 -13.32 -1.94
N TYR A 119 -10.51 -13.30 -1.62
CA TYR A 119 -9.52 -12.61 -2.42
C TYR A 119 -8.19 -13.37 -2.43
N GLY A 120 -7.45 -13.15 -3.50
CA GLY A 120 -6.04 -13.49 -3.64
C GLY A 120 -5.23 -12.23 -3.89
N GLY A 121 -4.00 -12.20 -3.39
CA GLY A 121 -3.09 -11.08 -3.57
C GLY A 121 -1.68 -11.52 -3.90
N PHE A 122 -0.98 -10.65 -4.58
CA PHE A 122 0.43 -10.80 -4.95
C PHE A 122 1.17 -9.52 -4.61
N ARG A 123 2.36 -9.65 -4.03
CA ARG A 123 3.29 -8.56 -3.82
C ARG A 123 4.64 -8.93 -4.40
N LEU A 124 5.22 -8.04 -5.18
CA LEU A 124 6.62 -8.06 -5.58
C LEU A 124 7.31 -6.86 -4.93
N ALA A 125 8.39 -7.11 -4.22
CA ALA A 125 9.27 -6.07 -3.72
C ALA A 125 10.41 -5.80 -4.70
N GLU A 126 10.96 -4.59 -4.67
CA GLU A 126 12.15 -4.20 -5.42
C GLU A 126 13.33 -5.17 -5.25
N SER A 127 13.51 -5.69 -4.03
CA SER A 127 14.53 -6.71 -3.72
C SER A 127 14.34 -8.05 -4.45
N GLY A 128 13.26 -8.22 -5.22
CA GLY A 128 12.86 -9.48 -5.84
C GLY A 128 12.09 -10.41 -4.92
N ALA A 129 11.91 -10.05 -3.64
CA ALA A 129 11.09 -10.81 -2.70
C ALA A 129 9.63 -10.80 -3.14
N ARG A 130 8.95 -11.92 -2.96
CA ARG A 130 7.56 -12.14 -3.39
C ARG A 130 6.69 -12.52 -2.20
N ALA A 131 5.44 -12.09 -2.21
CA ALA A 131 4.44 -12.60 -1.30
C ALA A 131 3.15 -12.94 -2.03
N PHE A 132 2.57 -14.07 -1.67
CA PHE A 132 1.26 -14.50 -2.12
C PHE A 132 0.33 -14.53 -0.93
N SER A 133 -0.87 -14.02 -1.10
CA SER A 133 -1.89 -13.99 -0.04
C SER A 133 -3.19 -14.57 -0.56
N SER A 134 -3.93 -15.22 0.33
CA SER A 134 -5.31 -15.63 0.09
C SER A 134 -6.11 -15.41 1.37
N GLY A 135 -7.37 -15.05 1.23
CA GLY A 135 -8.16 -14.74 2.40
C GLY A 135 -9.61 -14.42 2.11
N LEU A 136 -10.31 -14.05 3.19
CA LEU A 136 -11.72 -13.68 3.17
C LEU A 136 -11.90 -12.33 3.87
N ARG A 137 -12.74 -11.48 3.30
CA ARG A 137 -13.20 -10.22 3.91
C ARG A 137 -14.65 -10.34 4.28
N TYR A 138 -15.00 -9.97 5.49
CA TYR A 138 -16.38 -9.91 5.95
C TYR A 138 -16.73 -8.47 6.28
N ASP A 139 -17.85 -8.00 5.75
CA ASP A 139 -18.53 -6.82 6.27
C ASP A 139 -19.59 -7.30 7.26
N LEU A 140 -19.34 -7.04 8.55
CA LEU A 140 -20.21 -7.48 9.64
C LEU A 140 -21.33 -6.49 9.92
N GLY A 141 -21.47 -5.44 9.09
CA GLY A 141 -22.37 -4.32 9.36
C GLY A 141 -21.85 -3.44 10.49
N SER A 142 -22.59 -2.37 10.82
CA SER A 142 -22.25 -1.42 11.90
C SER A 142 -20.87 -0.73 11.80
N GLY A 143 -20.25 -0.74 10.61
CA GLY A 143 -18.91 -0.17 10.39
C GLY A 143 -17.77 -1.11 10.78
N LEU A 144 -18.06 -2.36 11.14
CA LEU A 144 -17.07 -3.39 11.48
C LEU A 144 -16.76 -4.26 10.26
N GLY A 145 -15.49 -4.34 9.89
CA GLY A 145 -14.98 -5.27 8.90
C GLY A 145 -13.96 -6.24 9.50
N LEU A 146 -13.95 -7.47 9.04
CA LEU A 146 -12.98 -8.50 9.43
C LEU A 146 -12.26 -9.04 8.19
N ARG A 147 -10.96 -9.23 8.28
CA ARG A 147 -10.14 -9.87 7.24
C ARG A 147 -9.38 -11.03 7.86
N ILE A 148 -9.48 -12.19 7.24
CA ILE A 148 -8.64 -13.35 7.54
C ILE A 148 -7.74 -13.55 6.33
N GLU A 149 -6.45 -13.79 6.56
CA GLU A 149 -5.44 -13.89 5.51
C GLU A 149 -4.39 -14.94 5.85
N GLY A 150 -4.15 -15.86 4.92
CA GLY A 150 -2.90 -16.61 4.84
C GLY A 150 -1.95 -15.92 3.88
N THR A 151 -0.68 -15.80 4.26
CA THR A 151 0.38 -15.24 3.40
C THR A 151 1.55 -16.20 3.34
N ARG A 152 2.10 -16.39 2.15
CA ARG A 152 3.36 -17.07 1.87
C ARG A 152 4.36 -16.07 1.32
N ARG A 153 5.48 -15.87 1.99
CA ARG A 153 6.57 -14.98 1.56
C ARG A 153 7.75 -15.80 1.08
N GLU A 154 8.35 -15.38 -0.01
CA GLU A 154 9.52 -16.00 -0.62
C GLU A 154 10.60 -14.93 -0.77
N GLY A 155 11.72 -15.08 -0.06
CA GLY A 155 12.92 -14.27 -0.27
C GLY A 155 13.75 -14.82 -1.42
N VAL A 156 14.60 -13.99 -2.03
CA VAL A 156 15.42 -14.38 -3.20
C VAL A 156 16.37 -15.55 -2.90
N LEU A 157 16.85 -15.67 -1.65
CA LEU A 157 17.77 -16.71 -1.20
C LEU A 157 17.23 -17.50 0.02
N GLY A 158 15.97 -17.27 0.42
CA GLY A 158 15.39 -17.76 1.66
C GLY A 158 14.34 -18.86 1.46
N ARG A 159 14.05 -19.61 2.53
CA ARG A 159 12.90 -20.54 2.55
C ARG A 159 11.58 -19.75 2.58
N ALA A 160 10.53 -20.38 2.07
CA ALA A 160 9.20 -19.78 2.11
C ALA A 160 8.66 -19.69 3.54
N GLU A 161 8.29 -18.50 3.97
CA GLU A 161 7.66 -18.24 5.27
C GLU A 161 6.15 -18.21 5.12
N HIS A 162 5.43 -18.77 6.10
CA HIS A 162 3.97 -18.82 6.09
C HIS A 162 3.42 -18.15 7.33
N THR A 163 2.44 -17.27 7.16
CA THR A 163 1.78 -16.57 8.25
C THR A 163 0.28 -16.58 8.06
N VAL A 164 -0.46 -16.72 9.15
CA VAL A 164 -1.91 -16.52 9.17
C VAL A 164 -2.22 -15.34 10.08
N GLY A 165 -3.05 -14.43 9.61
CA GLY A 165 -3.42 -13.23 10.33
C GLY A 165 -4.91 -12.97 10.28
N VAL A 166 -5.40 -12.32 11.33
CA VAL A 166 -6.76 -11.78 11.40
C VAL A 166 -6.65 -10.28 11.68
N ARG A 167 -7.38 -9.47 10.93
CA ARG A 167 -7.42 -8.02 11.07
C ARG A 167 -8.86 -7.53 11.15
N GLY A 168 -9.20 -6.86 12.25
CA GLY A 168 -10.45 -6.11 12.37
C GLY A 168 -10.26 -4.65 11.95
N ARG A 169 -11.30 -4.04 11.37
CA ARG A 169 -11.37 -2.60 11.12
C ARG A 169 -12.71 -2.07 11.60
N LEU A 170 -12.68 -1.08 12.48
CA LEU A 170 -13.87 -0.37 12.95
C LEU A 170 -13.91 1.04 12.34
N ARG A 171 -15.07 1.43 11.79
CA ARG A 171 -15.35 2.80 11.37
C ARG A 171 -16.40 3.39 12.30
N LEU A 172 -15.98 4.32 13.15
CA LEU A 172 -16.87 5.14 13.98
C LEU A 172 -17.54 6.20 13.08
N ARG A 173 -18.82 6.45 13.32
CA ARG A 173 -19.60 7.50 12.66
C ARG A 173 -19.46 8.81 13.40
#